data_AF-A0A813DA46-F1
#
_entry.id   AF-A0A813DA46-F1
#
_cell.length_a   1.000
_cell.length_b   1.000
_cell.length_c   1.000
_cell.angle_alpha   90.00
_cell.angle_beta   90.00
_cell.angle_gamma   90.00
#
_symmetry.space_group_name_H-M   'P 1'
#
loop_
_entity.id
_entity.type
_entity.pdbx_description
1 polymer ?
#
loop_
_entity_poly.entity_id
_entity_poly.type
_entity_poly.pdbx_seq_one_letter_code
_entity_poly.pdbx_strand_id
1 'polypeptide(L)'
;EKLQALQDLGFNAGDEDEDGQVALKLEFDFELPGGQASGVRSAAQRLADAMQVLVLTDLELCFWPPAASEAEAQDALKQLVPCSRRRALLAARRALGDSIRSAESAGLEASAALSELLREVQALLDEFCAPPSWRLAARPDPVEKQPSPCEEGDRAAPGLGGGTWARHSLCSRELPGRGYGLFAAEAIPGGEELLRVPEDLLLNIFTALQSQHFGRAARLLLAEGLHVEAVTMIFAIAEHRRCRETSSSSATPESPWVDLLARAPKLEDVTLLMAWPVEAVAALGSEQVSSFVKEALLSLWSLSREVSLAVQSLPEEVQASLGGLIGFDDLLWARGLFDSRAVSAEIKHVWLCSTWLVS
;
A
#
# COMPACT_ATOMS: atom_id res chain seq x y z
N GLU A 1 29.40 -2.37 -17.62
CA GLU A 1 28.88 -3.25 -16.54
C GLU A 1 27.58 -3.95 -16.93
N LYS A 2 26.46 -3.25 -17.18
CA LYS A 2 25.21 -3.89 -17.66
C LYS A 2 25.40 -4.80 -18.88
N LEU A 3 26.19 -4.34 -19.86
CA LEU A 3 26.51 -5.10 -21.08
C LEU A 3 27.28 -6.40 -20.79
N GLN A 4 28.22 -6.38 -19.83
CA GLN A 4 28.96 -7.57 -19.41
C GLN A 4 28.04 -8.56 -18.68
N ALA A 5 27.18 -8.06 -17.79
CA ALA A 5 26.21 -8.90 -17.07
C ALA A 5 25.21 -9.58 -18.03
N LEU A 6 24.83 -8.91 -19.12
CA LEU A 6 24.00 -9.50 -20.18
C LEU A 6 24.76 -10.57 -20.97
N GLN A 7 26.04 -10.35 -21.27
CA GLN A 7 26.89 -11.36 -21.93
C GLN A 7 27.06 -12.62 -21.07
N ASP A 8 27.25 -12.47 -19.75
CA ASP A 8 27.37 -13.59 -18.82
C ASP A 8 26.08 -14.42 -18.73
N LEU A 9 24.92 -13.82 -19.07
CA LEU A 9 23.62 -14.49 -19.17
C LEU A 9 23.37 -15.12 -20.57
N GLY A 10 24.31 -14.99 -21.49
CA GLY A 10 24.24 -15.56 -22.84
C GLY A 10 23.64 -14.63 -23.90
N PHE A 11 23.56 -13.32 -23.65
CA PHE A 11 23.06 -12.35 -24.63
C PHE A 11 24.21 -11.73 -25.43
N ASN A 12 24.09 -11.75 -26.76
CA ASN A 12 25.05 -11.10 -27.65
C ASN A 12 24.67 -9.63 -27.86
N ALA A 13 25.68 -8.75 -27.91
CA ALA A 13 25.47 -7.37 -28.33
C ALA A 13 25.29 -7.35 -29.86
N GLY A 14 24.26 -6.67 -30.34
CA GLY A 14 24.09 -6.42 -31.78
C GLY A 14 25.08 -5.39 -32.30
N ASP A 15 25.20 -5.31 -33.63
CA ASP A 15 25.96 -4.25 -34.30
C ASP A 15 25.39 -2.87 -33.94
N GLU A 16 26.27 -1.89 -33.73
CA GLU A 16 25.89 -0.48 -33.57
C GLU A 16 25.10 -0.02 -34.80
N ASP A 17 23.95 0.63 -34.59
CA ASP A 17 23.22 1.24 -35.68
C ASP A 17 23.95 2.50 -36.21
N GLU A 18 23.46 3.06 -37.32
CA GLU A 18 24.09 4.23 -37.96
C GLU A 18 24.12 5.48 -37.04
N ASP A 19 23.33 5.49 -35.95
CA ASP A 19 23.29 6.56 -34.96
C ASP A 19 24.23 6.31 -33.76
N GLY A 20 25.01 5.23 -33.79
CA GLY A 20 25.90 4.84 -32.70
C GLY A 20 25.15 4.38 -31.45
N GLN A 21 23.86 4.05 -31.57
CA GLN A 21 23.14 3.35 -30.52
C GLN A 21 23.43 1.86 -30.69
N VAL A 22 23.98 1.27 -29.63
CA VAL A 22 24.01 -0.19 -29.52
C VAL A 22 22.57 -0.63 -29.30
N ALA A 23 21.87 -0.94 -30.39
CA ALA A 23 20.63 -1.68 -30.31
C ALA A 23 20.99 -3.03 -29.68
N LEU A 24 20.61 -3.23 -28.42
CA LEU A 24 20.61 -4.55 -27.79
C LEU A 24 19.56 -5.37 -28.55
N LYS A 25 20.00 -5.92 -29.68
CA LYS A 25 19.27 -6.93 -30.40
C LYS A 25 19.36 -8.16 -29.52
N LEU A 26 18.34 -8.33 -28.67
CA LEU A 26 18.12 -9.57 -27.93
C LEU A 26 17.78 -10.64 -28.98
N GLU A 27 18.80 -11.12 -29.69
CA GLU A 27 18.69 -12.31 -30.51
C GLU A 27 18.63 -13.47 -29.54
N PHE A 28 17.39 -13.84 -29.24
CA PHE A 28 17.11 -15.02 -28.46
C PHE A 28 17.38 -16.24 -29.32
N ASP A 29 18.63 -16.71 -29.35
CA ASP A 29 18.96 -18.06 -29.81
C ASP A 29 18.47 -19.08 -28.77
N PHE A 30 17.15 -19.12 -28.56
CA PHE A 30 16.52 -20.28 -27.96
C PHE A 30 16.44 -21.33 -29.05
N GLU A 31 17.47 -22.18 -29.13
CA GLU A 31 17.21 -23.57 -29.51
C GLU A 31 16.24 -24.10 -28.44
N LEU A 32 14.93 -23.94 -28.66
CA LEU A 32 13.93 -24.50 -27.78
C LEU A 32 14.11 -26.02 -27.83
N PRO A 33 14.62 -26.65 -26.76
CA PRO A 33 14.78 -28.09 -26.77
C PRO A 33 13.37 -28.67 -26.92
N GLY A 34 13.15 -29.42 -28.01
CA GLY A 34 11.83 -29.91 -28.37
C GLY A 34 11.03 -30.43 -27.16
N GLY A 35 9.98 -29.70 -26.79
CA GLY A 35 8.88 -30.17 -25.95
C GLY A 35 9.09 -30.37 -24.45
N GLN A 36 10.23 -29.99 -23.84
CA GLN A 36 10.38 -30.13 -22.38
C GLN A 36 9.92 -28.88 -21.62
N ALA A 37 8.84 -29.00 -20.85
CA ALA A 37 8.25 -27.92 -20.04
C ALA A 37 9.25 -27.25 -19.06
N SER A 38 10.26 -27.99 -18.60
CA SER A 38 11.36 -27.46 -17.77
C SER A 38 12.23 -26.44 -18.52
N GLY A 39 12.38 -26.59 -19.84
CA GLY A 39 13.18 -25.69 -20.68
C GLY A 39 12.55 -24.30 -20.83
N VAL A 40 11.23 -24.23 -21.02
CA VAL A 40 10.52 -22.96 -21.20
C VAL A 40 10.52 -22.12 -19.91
N ARG A 41 10.29 -22.75 -18.76
CA ARG A 41 10.34 -22.03 -17.47
C ARG A 41 11.74 -21.51 -17.17
N SER A 42 12.79 -22.26 -17.51
CA SER A 42 14.18 -21.80 -17.39
C SER A 42 14.47 -20.61 -18.32
N ALA A 43 13.95 -20.65 -19.55
CA ALA A 43 14.02 -19.52 -20.48
C ALA A 43 13.32 -18.27 -19.94
N ALA A 44 12.12 -18.42 -19.38
CA ALA A 44 11.36 -17.33 -18.77
C ALA A 44 12.11 -16.70 -17.58
N GLN A 45 12.75 -17.54 -16.75
CA GLN A 45 13.56 -17.05 -15.63
C GLN A 45 14.79 -16.28 -16.12
N ARG A 46 15.53 -16.78 -17.12
CA ARG A 46 16.69 -16.07 -17.69
C ARG A 46 16.29 -14.74 -18.32
N LEU A 47 15.15 -14.68 -19.01
CA LEU A 47 14.61 -13.43 -19.53
C LEU A 47 14.27 -12.45 -18.39
N ALA A 48 13.66 -12.92 -17.32
CA ALA A 48 13.38 -12.10 -16.15
C ALA A 48 14.67 -11.57 -15.51
N ASP A 49 15.70 -12.41 -15.37
CA ASP A 49 16.98 -12.01 -14.79
C ASP A 49 17.69 -10.96 -15.68
N ALA A 50 17.64 -11.13 -17.01
CA ALA A 50 18.17 -10.14 -17.95
C ALA A 50 17.42 -8.81 -17.89
N MET A 51 16.08 -8.86 -17.85
CA MET A 51 15.25 -7.68 -17.68
C MET A 51 15.51 -7.01 -16.33
N GLN A 52 15.87 -7.76 -15.29
CA GLN A 52 16.20 -7.21 -13.98
C GLN A 52 17.42 -6.31 -14.07
N VAL A 53 18.47 -6.72 -14.78
CA VAL A 53 19.65 -5.88 -15.03
C VAL A 53 19.28 -4.61 -15.81
N LEU A 54 18.38 -4.73 -16.77
CA LEU A 54 17.98 -3.61 -17.63
C LEU A 54 17.10 -2.58 -16.92
N VAL A 55 16.16 -3.02 -16.07
CA VAL A 55 15.20 -2.14 -15.37
C VAL A 55 15.76 -1.51 -14.10
N LEU A 56 16.94 -1.93 -13.64
CA LEU A 56 17.63 -1.25 -12.54
C LEU A 56 17.99 0.17 -12.98
N THR A 57 17.51 1.14 -12.21
CA THR A 57 17.84 2.55 -12.39
C THR A 57 19.28 2.81 -12.01
N ASP A 58 19.87 3.88 -12.53
CA ASP A 58 21.21 4.34 -12.12
C ASP A 58 21.24 4.59 -10.60
N LEU A 59 20.14 5.06 -10.03
CA LEU A 59 19.98 5.21 -8.58
C LEU A 59 20.08 3.88 -7.85
N GLU A 60 19.50 2.79 -8.35
CA GLU A 60 19.57 1.46 -7.72
C GLU A 60 20.90 0.74 -7.95
N LEU A 61 21.60 1.07 -9.03
CA LEU A 61 22.94 0.57 -9.34
C LEU A 61 24.03 1.34 -8.57
N CYS A 62 23.78 2.62 -8.34
CA CYS A 62 24.66 3.53 -7.62
C CYS A 62 24.20 3.76 -6.16
N PHE A 63 23.17 3.04 -5.68
CA PHE A 63 22.72 3.14 -4.27
C PHE A 63 23.73 2.41 -3.38
N TRP A 64 24.86 3.07 -3.18
CA TRP A 64 25.80 2.75 -2.14
C TRP A 64 26.07 4.04 -1.39
N PRO A 65 25.61 4.18 -0.14
CA PRO A 65 26.11 5.26 0.70
C PRO A 65 27.64 5.12 0.74
N PRO A 66 28.42 6.20 0.54
CA PRO A 66 29.88 6.13 0.49
C PRO A 66 30.54 5.63 1.79
N ALA A 67 29.76 5.26 2.80
CA ALA A 67 30.18 4.74 4.09
C ALA A 67 29.37 3.51 4.58
N ALA A 68 28.52 2.89 3.75
CA ALA A 68 27.77 1.71 4.17
C ALA A 68 28.68 0.47 4.26
N SER A 69 28.48 -0.33 5.31
CA SER A 69 29.13 -1.63 5.43
C SER A 69 28.61 -2.62 4.38
N GLU A 70 29.40 -3.64 4.04
CA GLU A 70 29.00 -4.69 3.11
C GLU A 70 27.71 -5.40 3.56
N ALA A 71 27.52 -5.57 4.86
CA ALA A 71 26.31 -6.19 5.43
C ALA A 71 25.06 -5.33 5.22
N GLU A 72 25.14 -4.02 5.43
CA GLU A 72 24.04 -3.09 5.18
C GLU A 72 23.67 -3.03 3.70
N ALA A 73 24.67 -3.08 2.82
CA ALA A 73 24.43 -3.10 1.39
C ALA A 73 23.81 -4.43 0.92
N GLN A 74 24.25 -5.57 1.46
CA GLN A 74 23.59 -6.86 1.20
C GLN A 74 22.15 -6.87 1.70
N ASP A 75 21.84 -6.23 2.83
CA ASP A 75 20.48 -6.14 3.34
C ASP A 75 19.60 -5.22 2.49
N ALA A 76 20.11 -4.05 2.09
CA ALA A 76 19.44 -3.16 1.15
C ALA A 76 19.18 -3.84 -0.21
N LEU A 77 20.15 -4.59 -0.74
CA LEU A 77 19.98 -5.38 -1.95
C LEU A 77 18.88 -6.44 -1.79
N LYS A 78 18.83 -7.16 -0.67
CA LYS A 78 17.76 -8.12 -0.39
C LYS A 78 16.37 -7.48 -0.37
N GLN A 79 16.27 -6.23 0.12
CA GLN A 79 15.02 -5.47 0.13
C GLN A 79 14.63 -4.96 -1.28
N LEU A 80 15.60 -4.66 -2.14
CA LEU A 80 15.37 -4.21 -3.52
C LEU A 80 15.12 -5.35 -4.52
N VAL A 81 15.61 -6.56 -4.24
CA VAL A 81 15.46 -7.74 -5.12
C VAL A 81 13.99 -8.03 -5.47
N PRO A 82 13.03 -8.03 -4.52
CA PRO A 82 11.61 -8.22 -4.85
C PRO A 82 11.07 -7.16 -5.82
N CYS A 83 11.38 -5.88 -5.58
CA CYS A 83 10.89 -4.77 -6.40
C CYS A 83 11.49 -4.81 -7.82
N SER A 84 12.80 -4.98 -7.92
CA SER A 84 13.51 -5.09 -9.21
C SER A 84 13.07 -6.33 -10.00
N ARG A 85 12.90 -7.48 -9.35
CA ARG A 85 12.39 -8.71 -9.98
C ARG A 85 10.97 -8.54 -10.51
N ARG A 86 10.10 -7.85 -9.76
CA ARG A 86 8.74 -7.54 -10.23
C ARG A 86 8.76 -6.69 -11.49
N ARG A 87 9.54 -5.59 -11.50
CA ARG A 87 9.69 -4.72 -12.67
C ARG A 87 10.24 -5.48 -13.86
N ALA A 88 11.18 -6.39 -13.62
CA ALA A 88 11.77 -7.24 -14.64
C ALA A 88 10.74 -8.17 -15.30
N LEU A 89 9.90 -8.83 -14.50
CA LEU A 89 8.82 -9.70 -15.00
C LEU A 89 7.79 -8.92 -15.83
N LEU A 90 7.44 -7.70 -15.39
CA LEU A 90 6.54 -6.83 -16.14
C LEU A 90 7.16 -6.34 -17.46
N ALA A 91 8.44 -5.97 -17.44
CA ALA A 91 9.17 -5.58 -18.64
C ALA A 91 9.29 -6.75 -19.63
N ALA A 92 9.62 -7.95 -19.13
CA ALA A 92 9.65 -9.18 -19.92
C ALA A 92 8.30 -9.48 -20.58
N ARG A 93 7.20 -9.39 -19.81
CA ARG A 93 5.84 -9.60 -20.31
C ARG A 93 5.50 -8.62 -21.43
N ARG A 94 5.82 -7.33 -21.24
CA ARG A 94 5.58 -6.29 -22.25
C ARG A 94 6.39 -6.55 -23.52
N ALA A 95 7.69 -6.78 -23.38
CA ALA A 95 8.60 -7.04 -24.50
C ALA A 95 8.15 -8.27 -25.31
N LEU A 96 7.78 -9.37 -24.64
CA LEU A 96 7.25 -10.56 -25.31
C LEU A 96 5.92 -10.27 -26.02
N GLY A 97 5.01 -9.54 -25.38
CA GLY A 97 3.74 -9.15 -26.01
C GLY A 97 3.95 -8.32 -27.29
N ASP A 98 4.91 -7.41 -27.30
CA ASP A 98 5.25 -6.60 -28.47
C ASP A 98 5.88 -7.48 -29.57
N SER A 99 6.79 -8.38 -29.21
CA SER A 99 7.42 -9.33 -30.14
C SER A 99 6.43 -10.33 -30.75
N ILE A 100 5.45 -10.82 -29.99
CA ILE A 100 4.40 -11.71 -30.51
C ILE A 100 3.58 -11.00 -31.58
N ARG A 101 3.12 -9.77 -31.32
CA ARG A 101 2.33 -9.00 -32.31
C ARG A 101 3.12 -8.76 -33.59
N SER A 102 4.41 -8.46 -33.46
CA SER A 102 5.31 -8.31 -34.61
C SER A 102 5.46 -9.63 -35.39
N ALA A 103 5.72 -10.74 -34.70
CA ALA A 103 5.87 -12.06 -35.33
C ALA A 103 4.58 -12.55 -36.02
N GLU A 104 3.42 -12.33 -35.41
CA GLU A 104 2.11 -12.64 -36.00
C GLU A 104 1.86 -11.82 -37.26
N SER A 105 2.16 -10.53 -37.23
CA SER A 105 2.01 -9.65 -38.41
C SER A 105 2.91 -10.06 -39.58
N ALA A 106 4.06 -10.66 -39.27
CA ALA A 106 5.03 -11.18 -40.23
C ALA A 106 4.78 -12.66 -40.63
N GLY A 107 3.79 -13.33 -40.04
CA GLY A 107 3.48 -14.74 -40.31
C GLY A 107 4.57 -15.72 -39.87
N LEU A 108 5.35 -15.37 -38.84
CA LEU A 108 6.45 -16.19 -38.35
C LEU A 108 5.96 -17.30 -37.42
N GLU A 109 6.47 -18.52 -37.62
CA GLU A 109 6.21 -19.68 -36.74
C GLU A 109 6.70 -19.46 -35.30
N ALA A 110 7.63 -18.52 -35.08
CA ALA A 110 8.14 -18.13 -33.78
C ALA A 110 7.07 -17.56 -32.82
N SER A 111 5.91 -17.13 -33.34
CA SER A 111 4.80 -16.60 -32.52
C SER A 111 4.28 -17.59 -31.47
N ALA A 112 4.21 -18.88 -31.80
CA ALA A 112 3.77 -19.93 -30.88
C ALA A 112 4.75 -20.14 -29.71
N ALA A 113 6.05 -20.17 -30.03
CA ALA A 113 7.14 -20.26 -29.05
C ALA A 113 7.15 -19.07 -28.08
N LEU A 114 7.01 -17.85 -28.62
CA LEU A 114 6.96 -16.63 -27.81
C LEU A 114 5.72 -16.58 -26.91
N SER A 115 4.58 -17.08 -27.40
CA SER A 115 3.34 -17.16 -26.60
C SER A 115 3.49 -18.11 -25.41
N GLU A 116 4.17 -19.24 -25.59
CA GLU A 116 4.44 -20.18 -24.50
C GLU A 116 5.41 -19.59 -23.47
N LEU A 117 6.42 -18.85 -23.93
CA LEU A 117 7.33 -18.10 -23.06
C LEU A 117 6.61 -16.99 -22.28
N LEU A 118 5.68 -16.27 -22.92
CA LEU A 118 4.84 -15.26 -22.28
C LEU A 118 3.95 -15.89 -21.19
N ARG A 119 3.41 -17.08 -21.44
CA ARG A 119 2.61 -17.84 -20.46
C ARG A 119 3.42 -18.16 -19.21
N GLU A 120 4.68 -18.60 -19.36
CA GLU A 120 5.56 -18.87 -18.23
C GLU A 120 6.01 -17.59 -17.48
N VAL A 121 6.28 -16.49 -18.19
CA VAL A 121 6.55 -15.19 -17.54
C VAL A 121 5.33 -14.71 -16.74
N GLN A 122 4.13 -14.88 -17.27
CA GLN A 122 2.89 -14.58 -16.55
C GLN A 122 2.74 -15.48 -15.32
N ALA A 123 3.04 -16.77 -15.41
CA ALA A 123 3.01 -17.67 -14.26
C ALA A 123 4.01 -17.26 -13.15
N LEU A 124 5.21 -16.82 -13.52
CA LEU A 124 6.20 -16.27 -12.57
C LEU A 124 5.69 -14.98 -11.90
N LEU A 125 5.01 -14.12 -12.66
CA LEU A 125 4.39 -12.90 -12.13
C LEU A 125 3.23 -13.24 -11.18
N ASP A 126 2.39 -14.20 -11.54
CA ASP A 126 1.27 -14.65 -10.70
C ASP A 126 1.79 -15.29 -9.40
N GLU A 127 2.86 -16.10 -9.45
CA GLU A 127 3.52 -16.66 -8.26
C GLU A 127 4.11 -15.57 -7.36
N PHE A 128 4.68 -14.52 -7.96
CA PHE A 128 5.20 -13.36 -7.24
C PHE A 128 4.08 -12.55 -6.58
N CYS A 129 2.97 -12.31 -7.28
CA CYS A 129 1.82 -11.54 -6.80
C CYS A 129 0.85 -12.35 -5.92
N ALA A 130 0.97 -13.68 -5.89
CA ALA A 130 0.13 -14.53 -5.07
C ALA A 130 0.30 -14.16 -3.58
N PRO A 131 -0.81 -14.01 -2.82
CA PRO A 131 -0.73 -13.74 -1.40
C PRO A 131 0.06 -14.86 -0.69
N PRO A 132 0.77 -14.55 0.42
CA PRO A 132 1.58 -15.55 1.13
C PRO A 132 0.80 -16.81 1.51
N SER A 133 -0.49 -16.67 1.79
CA SER A 133 -1.41 -17.78 2.08
C SER A 133 -1.57 -18.77 0.94
N TRP A 134 -1.44 -18.35 -0.32
CA TRP A 134 -1.57 -19.25 -1.48
C TRP A 134 -0.32 -20.11 -1.70
N ARG A 135 0.87 -19.57 -1.35
CA ARG A 135 2.12 -20.34 -1.35
C ARG A 135 2.14 -21.42 -0.27
N LEU A 136 1.40 -21.21 0.83
CA LEU A 136 1.21 -22.19 1.89
C LEU A 136 0.15 -23.24 1.50
N ALA A 137 -0.95 -22.84 0.86
CA ALA A 137 -2.03 -23.75 0.44
C ALA A 137 -1.63 -24.76 -0.67
N ALA A 138 -0.54 -24.49 -1.41
CA ALA A 138 0.02 -25.44 -2.38
C ALA A 138 0.78 -26.60 -1.71
N ARG A 139 1.05 -26.53 -0.40
CA ARG A 139 1.32 -27.71 0.42
C ARG A 139 -0.01 -28.27 0.90
N PRO A 140 -0.33 -29.55 0.65
CA PRO A 140 -1.50 -30.18 1.24
C PRO A 140 -1.28 -30.29 2.74
N ASP A 141 -1.67 -29.27 3.49
CA ASP A 141 -1.75 -29.38 4.93
C ASP A 141 -2.93 -30.30 5.30
N PRO A 142 -2.75 -31.18 6.30
CA PRO A 142 -3.71 -32.21 6.65
C PRO A 142 -4.98 -31.56 7.19
N VAL A 143 -6.12 -31.88 6.57
CA VAL A 143 -7.51 -31.69 7.04
C VAL A 143 -7.59 -30.96 8.38
N GLU A 144 -7.62 -29.63 8.29
CA GLU A 144 -7.71 -28.76 9.45
C GLU A 144 -9.08 -29.02 10.12
N LYS A 145 -9.03 -29.66 11.29
CA LYS A 145 -10.21 -29.93 12.10
C LYS A 145 -10.92 -28.62 12.34
N GLN A 146 -12.20 -28.59 11.99
CA GLN A 146 -13.17 -27.56 12.34
C GLN A 146 -12.84 -27.05 13.76
N PRO A 147 -12.42 -25.78 13.93
CA PRO A 147 -11.98 -25.29 15.23
C PRO A 147 -13.13 -25.46 16.21
N SER A 148 -12.81 -26.06 17.36
CA SER A 148 -13.73 -26.29 18.46
C SER A 148 -14.48 -25.00 18.79
N PRO A 149 -15.75 -25.10 19.25
CA PRO A 149 -16.50 -23.95 19.74
C PRO A 149 -15.62 -23.20 20.73
N CYS A 150 -15.47 -21.89 20.47
CA CYS A 150 -14.65 -20.94 21.19
C CYS A 150 -14.48 -21.34 22.66
N GLU A 151 -13.28 -21.82 23.01
CA GLU A 151 -12.97 -22.03 24.42
C GLU A 151 -13.20 -20.67 25.13
N GLU A 152 -14.06 -20.73 26.13
CA GLU A 152 -14.65 -19.68 27.00
C GLU A 152 -13.61 -18.83 27.78
N GLY A 153 -12.41 -18.66 27.22
CA GLY A 153 -11.25 -18.06 27.85
C GLY A 153 -10.84 -16.73 27.25
N ASP A 154 -11.76 -15.90 26.76
CA ASP A 154 -11.56 -14.45 26.89
C ASP A 154 -12.89 -13.69 26.91
N ARG A 155 -13.06 -13.05 28.07
CA ARG A 155 -14.19 -12.26 28.54
C ARG A 155 -14.64 -11.23 27.51
N ALA A 156 -15.96 -11.01 27.44
CA ALA A 156 -16.68 -9.84 26.91
C ALA A 156 -15.77 -8.81 26.22
N ALA A 157 -15.91 -8.66 24.90
CA ALA A 157 -15.18 -7.71 24.04
C ALA A 157 -14.50 -6.62 24.87
N PRO A 158 -13.19 -6.76 25.18
CA PRO A 158 -12.53 -5.91 26.16
C PRO A 158 -12.80 -4.45 25.81
N GLY A 159 -13.32 -3.75 26.81
CA GLY A 159 -13.76 -2.36 26.83
C GLY A 159 -13.66 -1.62 25.51
N LEU A 160 -14.76 -1.54 24.78
CA LEU A 160 -15.00 -0.39 23.91
C LEU A 160 -15.05 0.85 24.83
N GLY A 161 -13.88 1.42 25.11
CA GLY A 161 -13.75 2.61 25.93
C GLY A 161 -14.63 3.74 25.40
N GLY A 162 -15.14 4.59 26.29
CA GLY A 162 -15.80 5.84 25.92
C GLY A 162 -17.30 5.76 25.60
N GLY A 163 -18.00 4.71 26.02
CA GLY A 163 -19.48 4.69 25.94
C GLY A 163 -20.07 4.18 24.62
N THR A 164 -19.25 3.55 23.78
CA THR A 164 -19.76 2.74 22.66
C THR A 164 -20.49 1.52 23.20
N TRP A 165 -21.73 1.32 22.77
CA TRP A 165 -22.51 0.13 23.09
C TRP A 165 -22.46 -0.82 21.89
N ALA A 166 -22.02 -2.06 22.11
CA ALA A 166 -22.15 -3.15 21.15
C ALA A 166 -23.01 -4.24 21.78
N ARG A 167 -23.84 -4.89 20.96
CA ARG A 167 -24.62 -6.04 21.40
C ARG A 167 -23.70 -7.14 21.93
N HIS A 168 -24.05 -7.75 23.06
CA HIS A 168 -23.25 -8.79 23.71
C HIS A 168 -22.96 -10.02 22.84
N SER A 169 -23.83 -10.32 21.87
CA SER A 169 -23.63 -11.42 20.93
C SER A 169 -22.64 -11.08 19.80
N LEU A 170 -22.14 -9.84 19.73
CA LEU A 170 -21.11 -9.44 18.78
C LEU A 170 -19.72 -9.56 19.41
N CYS A 171 -18.80 -10.19 18.68
CA CYS A 171 -17.39 -10.22 19.01
C CYS A 171 -16.55 -9.66 17.85
N SER A 172 -15.46 -8.97 18.19
CA SER A 172 -14.46 -8.55 17.21
C SER A 172 -13.48 -9.71 17.01
N ARG A 173 -13.23 -10.10 15.77
CA ARG A 173 -12.28 -11.16 15.43
C ARG A 173 -11.44 -10.76 14.23
N GLU A 174 -10.14 -11.09 14.30
CA GLU A 174 -9.25 -10.98 13.15
C GLU A 174 -9.47 -12.15 12.19
N LEU A 175 -9.64 -11.82 10.91
CA LEU A 175 -9.76 -12.77 9.81
C LEU A 175 -8.46 -12.77 8.99
N PRO A 176 -7.83 -13.93 8.81
CA PRO A 176 -6.64 -14.04 7.98
C PRO A 176 -6.86 -13.44 6.58
N GLY A 177 -6.03 -12.46 6.22
CA GLY A 177 -6.09 -11.77 4.92
C GLY A 177 -7.27 -10.81 4.73
N ARG A 178 -8.13 -10.60 5.73
CA ARG A 178 -9.25 -9.64 5.66
C ARG A 178 -9.25 -8.60 6.79
N GLY A 179 -8.39 -8.77 7.80
CA GLY A 179 -8.32 -7.88 8.95
C GLY A 179 -9.46 -8.11 9.94
N TYR A 180 -9.78 -7.09 10.74
CA TYR A 180 -10.76 -7.20 11.82
C TYR A 180 -12.20 -7.06 11.31
N GLY A 181 -13.09 -7.91 11.83
CA GLY A 181 -14.53 -7.85 11.56
C GLY A 181 -15.37 -8.09 12.80
N LEU A 182 -16.64 -7.71 12.73
CA LEU A 182 -17.64 -8.03 13.76
C LEU A 182 -18.35 -9.34 13.40
N PHE A 183 -18.43 -10.25 14.37
CA PHE A 183 -19.05 -11.56 14.25
C PHE A 183 -20.16 -11.70 15.26
N ALA A 184 -21.30 -12.22 14.82
CA ALA A 184 -22.37 -12.61 15.71
C ALA A 184 -22.12 -14.05 16.19
N ALA A 185 -21.95 -14.24 17.50
CA ALA A 185 -21.88 -15.53 18.15
C ALA A 185 -23.22 -16.28 18.09
N GLU A 186 -24.32 -15.53 17.94
CA GLU A 186 -25.69 -16.04 17.91
C GLU A 186 -26.47 -15.39 16.75
N ALA A 187 -27.57 -16.01 16.32
CA ALA A 187 -28.44 -15.44 15.29
C ALA A 187 -29.08 -14.14 15.79
N ILE A 188 -28.95 -13.05 15.02
CA ILE A 188 -29.54 -11.75 15.35
C ILE A 188 -30.73 -11.51 14.41
N PRO A 189 -31.95 -11.29 14.95
CA PRO A 189 -33.11 -10.92 14.15
C PRO A 189 -32.90 -9.63 13.34
N GLY A 190 -33.52 -9.56 12.16
CA GLY A 190 -33.48 -8.37 11.33
C GLY A 190 -34.16 -7.17 12.00
N GLY A 191 -33.52 -6.00 11.90
CA GLY A 191 -34.03 -4.74 12.47
C GLY A 191 -33.57 -4.45 13.90
N GLU A 192 -32.79 -5.35 14.53
CA GLU A 192 -32.23 -5.10 15.85
C GLU A 192 -30.99 -4.19 15.79
N GLU A 193 -30.85 -3.33 16.80
CA GLU A 193 -29.70 -2.46 16.95
C GLU A 193 -28.45 -3.28 17.30
N LEU A 194 -27.37 -3.08 16.55
CA LEU A 194 -26.12 -3.85 16.67
C LEU A 194 -25.05 -3.09 17.43
N LEU A 195 -24.91 -1.80 17.12
CA LEU A 195 -23.85 -0.92 17.59
C LEU A 195 -24.41 0.48 17.75
N ARG A 196 -24.02 1.16 18.82
CA ARG A 196 -24.25 2.58 19.05
C ARG A 196 -22.92 3.24 19.39
N VAL A 197 -22.53 4.22 18.58
CA VAL A 197 -21.30 4.97 18.78
C VAL A 197 -21.67 6.41 19.14
N PRO A 198 -21.29 6.90 20.33
CA PRO A 198 -21.39 8.31 20.69
C PRO A 198 -20.68 9.23 19.69
N GLU A 199 -21.25 10.41 19.44
CA GLU A 199 -20.69 11.37 18.46
C GLU A 199 -19.30 11.91 18.86
N ASP A 200 -19.03 12.00 20.16
CA ASP A 200 -17.75 12.44 20.74
C ASP A 200 -16.63 11.40 20.58
N LEU A 201 -16.97 10.15 20.24
CA LEU A 201 -16.00 9.12 19.88
C LEU A 201 -15.71 9.06 18.38
N LEU A 202 -16.40 9.84 17.55
CA LEU A 202 -16.12 9.88 16.12
C LEU A 202 -14.87 10.72 15.86
N LEU A 203 -13.97 10.23 15.00
CA LEU A 203 -12.83 11.02 14.53
C LEU A 203 -13.32 11.94 13.40
N ASN A 204 -13.67 13.17 13.74
CA ASN A 204 -14.26 14.15 12.82
C ASN A 204 -13.79 15.58 13.14
N ILE A 205 -14.21 16.55 12.34
CA ILE A 205 -13.81 17.95 12.53
C ILE A 205 -14.30 18.56 13.85
N PHE A 206 -15.47 18.14 14.35
CA PHE A 206 -16.02 18.66 15.61
C PHE A 206 -15.21 18.18 16.80
N THR A 207 -14.86 16.89 16.84
CA THR A 207 -13.99 16.34 17.89
C THR A 207 -12.56 16.87 17.78
N ALA A 208 -12.06 17.12 16.56
CA ALA A 208 -10.80 17.82 16.35
C ALA A 208 -10.79 19.23 16.99
N LEU A 209 -11.86 20.01 16.79
CA LEU A 209 -12.00 21.36 17.34
C LEU A 209 -12.19 21.39 18.88
N GLN A 210 -12.79 20.33 19.43
CA GLN A 210 -12.99 20.16 20.86
C GLN A 210 -11.79 19.52 21.57
N SER A 211 -10.88 18.88 20.83
CA SER A 211 -9.68 18.26 21.38
C SER A 211 -8.86 19.26 22.18
N GLN A 212 -8.51 18.92 23.41
CA GLN A 212 -7.64 19.73 24.25
C GLN A 212 -6.22 19.81 23.68
N HIS A 213 -5.77 18.76 23.01
CA HIS A 213 -4.43 18.67 22.42
C HIS A 213 -4.36 19.33 21.04
N PHE A 214 -5.37 19.10 20.20
CA PHE A 214 -5.32 19.48 18.79
C PHE A 214 -6.22 20.68 18.43
N GLY A 215 -7.19 21.05 19.28
CA GLY A 215 -8.21 22.04 18.93
C GLY A 215 -7.68 23.44 18.64
N ARG A 216 -6.53 23.83 19.21
CA ARG A 216 -5.84 25.08 18.84
C ARG A 216 -5.26 24.99 17.42
N ALA A 217 -4.61 23.87 17.08
CA ALA A 217 -4.10 23.62 15.73
C ALA A 217 -5.24 23.59 14.71
N ALA A 218 -6.33 22.87 15.00
CA ALA A 218 -7.50 22.79 14.12
C ALA A 218 -8.04 24.18 13.74
N ARG A 219 -8.25 25.06 14.73
CA ARG A 219 -8.74 26.43 14.49
C ARG A 219 -7.79 27.25 13.62
N LEU A 220 -6.49 27.18 13.89
CA LEU A 220 -5.49 27.92 13.12
C LEU A 220 -5.39 27.39 11.69
N LEU A 221 -5.33 26.07 11.50
CA LEU A 221 -5.30 25.44 10.18
C LEU A 221 -6.52 25.82 9.32
N LEU A 222 -7.72 25.89 9.92
CA LEU A 222 -8.91 26.39 9.24
C LEU A 222 -8.82 27.88 8.90
N ALA A 223 -8.25 28.70 9.80
CA ALA A 223 -8.03 30.14 9.56
C ALA A 223 -7.00 30.39 8.44
N GLU A 224 -6.02 29.51 8.28
CA GLU A 224 -5.08 29.47 7.14
C GLU A 224 -5.74 28.99 5.84
N GLY A 225 -7.03 28.66 5.87
CA GLY A 225 -7.82 28.29 4.70
C GLY A 225 -7.77 26.82 4.31
N LEU A 226 -7.21 25.93 5.15
CA LEU A 226 -7.27 24.49 4.87
C LEU A 226 -8.70 23.97 4.94
N HIS A 227 -9.04 23.07 4.02
CA HIS A 227 -10.33 22.41 3.99
C HIS A 227 -10.55 21.52 5.23
N VAL A 228 -11.80 21.37 5.68
CA VAL A 228 -12.16 20.59 6.88
C VAL A 228 -11.69 19.14 6.81
N GLU A 229 -11.70 18.53 5.62
CA GLU A 229 -11.20 17.16 5.41
C GLU A 229 -9.69 17.07 5.68
N ALA A 230 -8.91 18.06 5.20
CA ALA A 230 -7.48 18.12 5.43
C ALA A 230 -7.17 18.26 6.93
N VAL A 231 -7.89 19.14 7.63
CA VAL A 231 -7.75 19.31 9.07
C VAL A 231 -8.10 18.03 9.83
N THR A 232 -9.13 17.29 9.38
CA THR A 232 -9.52 16.02 10.00
C THR A 232 -8.48 14.91 9.74
N MET A 233 -7.85 14.87 8.56
CA MET A 233 -6.72 13.97 8.28
C MET A 233 -5.52 14.29 9.17
N ILE A 234 -5.16 15.57 9.31
CA ILE A 234 -4.08 16.03 10.20
C ILE A 234 -4.39 15.65 11.66
N PHE A 235 -5.65 15.77 12.08
CA PHE A 235 -6.09 15.33 13.40
C PHE A 235 -5.86 13.83 13.63
N ALA A 236 -6.24 12.99 12.65
CA ALA A 236 -6.00 11.54 12.73
C ALA A 236 -4.51 11.20 12.85
N ILE A 237 -3.66 11.90 12.10
CA ILE A 237 -2.20 11.73 12.14
C ILE A 237 -1.65 12.10 13.51
N ALA A 238 -2.02 13.28 14.03
CA ALA A 238 -1.56 13.76 15.33
C ALA A 238 -1.99 12.83 16.47
N GLU A 239 -3.24 12.38 16.48
CA GLU A 239 -3.73 11.43 17.49
C GLU A 239 -3.05 10.05 17.36
N HIS A 240 -2.80 9.57 16.14
CA HIS A 240 -2.12 8.29 15.94
C HIS A 240 -0.69 8.32 16.49
N ARG A 241 0.05 9.41 16.25
CA ARG A 241 1.38 9.63 16.83
C ARG A 241 1.33 9.68 18.36
N ARG A 242 0.40 10.48 18.91
CA ARG A 242 0.21 10.62 20.37
C ARG A 242 -0.08 9.27 21.05
N CYS A 243 -0.92 8.43 20.46
CA CYS A 243 -1.27 7.10 20.99
C CYS A 243 -0.07 6.15 21.02
N ARG A 244 0.87 6.27 20.07
CA ARG A 244 2.08 5.43 20.03
C ARG A 244 3.09 5.83 21.10
N GLU A 245 3.21 7.11 21.41
CA GLU A 245 4.13 7.60 22.44
C GLU A 245 3.68 7.25 23.86
N THR A 246 2.37 7.32 24.11
CA THR A 246 1.77 7.12 25.44
C THR A 246 1.82 5.69 25.96
N SER A 247 2.05 4.70 25.09
CA SER A 247 2.22 3.29 25.47
C SER A 247 3.39 3.06 26.45
N SER A 248 4.24 4.07 26.68
CA SER A 248 5.41 4.00 27.56
C SER A 248 5.29 4.80 28.87
N SER A 249 4.25 5.64 29.03
CA SER A 249 4.18 6.67 30.07
C SER A 249 2.78 6.76 30.70
N SER A 250 2.64 6.37 31.96
CA SER A 250 1.35 6.20 32.65
C SER A 250 0.66 7.49 33.14
N ALA A 251 1.13 8.68 32.75
CA ALA A 251 0.72 9.94 33.40
C ALA A 251 -0.34 10.77 32.66
N THR A 252 -0.59 10.54 31.37
CA THR A 252 -1.52 11.35 30.57
C THR A 252 -2.85 10.65 30.32
N PRO A 253 -3.99 11.37 30.33
CA PRO A 253 -5.27 10.79 29.98
C PRO A 253 -5.21 10.17 28.58
N GLU A 254 -5.61 8.91 28.53
CA GLU A 254 -5.55 8.09 27.32
C GLU A 254 -6.47 8.67 26.24
N SER A 255 -6.03 8.64 24.98
CA SER A 255 -6.87 9.06 23.86
C SER A 255 -8.11 8.17 23.79
N PRO A 256 -9.32 8.72 23.58
CA PRO A 256 -10.49 7.89 23.34
C PRO A 256 -10.38 7.08 22.04
N TRP A 257 -9.46 7.46 21.14
CA TRP A 257 -9.20 6.77 19.87
C TRP A 257 -8.02 5.81 19.91
N VAL A 258 -7.42 5.54 21.08
CA VAL A 258 -6.23 4.68 21.20
C VAL A 258 -6.45 3.32 20.56
N ASP A 259 -7.56 2.65 20.87
CA ASP A 259 -7.89 1.32 20.33
C ASP A 259 -8.21 1.37 18.85
N LEU A 260 -8.89 2.43 18.40
CA LEU A 260 -9.25 2.64 16.99
C LEU A 260 -7.98 2.80 16.14
N LEU A 261 -7.06 3.65 16.59
CA LEU A 261 -5.84 4.01 15.87
C LEU A 261 -4.76 2.94 16.00
N ALA A 262 -4.71 2.20 17.11
CA ALA A 262 -3.86 1.02 17.24
C ALA A 262 -4.22 -0.10 16.23
N ARG A 263 -5.50 -0.15 15.82
CA ARG A 263 -6.01 -1.07 14.78
C ARG A 263 -6.12 -0.44 13.39
N ALA A 264 -5.60 0.78 13.22
CA ALA A 264 -5.49 1.37 11.89
C ALA A 264 -4.54 0.54 11.02
N PRO A 265 -4.82 0.37 9.72
CA PRO A 265 -3.92 -0.35 8.85
C PRO A 265 -2.62 0.46 8.77
N LYS A 266 -1.49 -0.23 8.75
CA LYS A 266 -0.24 0.43 8.40
C LYS A 266 -0.26 0.75 6.92
N LEU A 267 0.54 1.73 6.49
CA LEU A 267 0.62 2.11 5.08
C LEU A 267 0.97 0.91 4.16
N GLU A 268 1.82 -0.01 4.64
CA GLU A 268 2.17 -1.26 3.95
C GLU A 268 0.99 -2.22 3.75
N ASP A 269 -0.02 -2.15 4.61
CA ASP A 269 -1.22 -3.00 4.58
C ASP A 269 -2.40 -2.34 3.86
N VAL A 270 -2.29 -1.05 3.51
CA VAL A 270 -3.37 -0.30 2.88
C VAL A 270 -3.55 -0.79 1.43
N THR A 271 -4.72 -1.34 1.13
CA THR A 271 -5.08 -1.83 -0.22
C THR A 271 -5.45 -0.71 -1.21
N LEU A 272 -5.20 0.56 -0.88
CA LEU A 272 -5.42 1.66 -1.81
C LEU A 272 -4.40 1.62 -2.94
N LEU A 273 -4.89 1.72 -4.18
CA LEU A 273 -4.04 1.75 -5.37
C LEU A 273 -3.03 2.91 -5.37
N MET A 274 -3.31 4.01 -4.64
CA MET A 274 -2.36 5.12 -4.48
C MET A 274 -1.10 4.74 -3.68
N ALA A 275 -1.20 3.76 -2.79
CA ALA A 275 -0.05 3.27 -2.02
C ALA A 275 0.73 2.18 -2.77
N TRP A 276 0.25 1.75 -3.94
CA TRP A 276 0.91 0.72 -4.73
C TRP A 276 2.05 1.31 -5.55
N PRO A 277 3.11 0.52 -5.82
CA PRO A 277 4.12 0.88 -6.81
C PRO A 277 3.47 1.19 -8.16
N VAL A 278 3.97 2.20 -8.88
CA VAL A 278 3.39 2.62 -10.17
C VAL A 278 3.31 1.48 -11.18
N GLU A 279 4.24 0.53 -11.12
CA GLU A 279 4.28 -0.64 -11.99
C GLU A 279 3.20 -1.66 -11.64
N ALA A 280 2.81 -1.76 -10.36
CA ALA A 280 1.69 -2.57 -9.93
C ALA A 280 0.37 -2.05 -10.50
N VAL A 281 0.21 -0.72 -10.48
CA VAL A 281 -0.96 -0.04 -11.04
C VAL A 281 -0.99 -0.19 -12.56
N ALA A 282 0.16 0.01 -13.23
CA ALA A 282 0.29 -0.19 -14.68
C ALA A 282 0.01 -1.64 -15.09
N ALA A 283 0.40 -2.63 -14.27
CA ALA A 283 0.16 -4.05 -14.52
C ALA A 283 -1.34 -4.43 -14.55
N LEU A 284 -2.22 -3.59 -13.99
CA LEU A 284 -3.68 -3.77 -14.11
C LEU A 284 -4.15 -3.60 -15.56
N GLY A 285 -3.34 -3.01 -16.45
CA GLY A 285 -3.65 -2.87 -17.88
C GLY A 285 -4.81 -1.92 -18.17
N SER A 286 -5.28 -1.17 -17.17
CA SER A 286 -6.35 -0.18 -17.32
C SER A 286 -5.77 1.23 -17.28
N GLU A 287 -5.81 1.91 -18.42
CA GLU A 287 -5.42 3.31 -18.55
C GLU A 287 -6.28 4.23 -17.68
N GLN A 288 -7.59 3.94 -17.58
CA GLN A 288 -8.51 4.67 -16.71
C GLN A 288 -8.08 4.59 -15.24
N VAL A 289 -7.75 3.39 -14.75
CA VAL A 289 -7.28 3.21 -13.37
C VAL A 289 -5.95 3.93 -13.16
N SER A 290 -5.03 3.84 -14.12
CA SER A 290 -3.73 4.49 -14.04
C SER A 290 -3.84 6.03 -14.03
N SER A 291 -4.71 6.61 -14.86
CA SER A 291 -5.01 8.05 -14.87
C SER A 291 -5.62 8.49 -13.55
N PHE A 292 -6.61 7.74 -13.06
CA PHE A 292 -7.26 8.03 -11.78
C PHE A 292 -6.25 8.04 -10.62
N VAL A 293 -5.39 7.01 -10.51
CA VAL A 293 -4.37 6.95 -9.46
C VAL A 293 -3.38 8.10 -9.58
N LYS A 294 -2.94 8.42 -10.80
CA LYS A 294 -2.03 9.54 -11.06
C LYS A 294 -2.65 10.88 -10.64
N GLU A 295 -3.89 11.14 -11.02
CA GLU A 295 -4.62 12.35 -10.64
C GLU A 295 -4.81 12.45 -9.12
N ALA A 296 -5.17 11.34 -8.47
CA ALA A 296 -5.32 11.29 -7.02
C ALA A 296 -3.99 11.54 -6.28
N LEU A 297 -2.88 10.98 -6.77
CA LEU A 297 -1.53 11.24 -6.23
C LEU A 297 -1.09 12.70 -6.44
N LEU A 298 -1.35 13.28 -7.61
CA LEU A 298 -1.06 14.70 -7.86
C LEU A 298 -1.88 15.61 -6.95
N SER A 299 -3.16 15.29 -6.74
CA SER A 299 -4.02 16.01 -5.81
C SER A 299 -3.50 15.91 -4.37
N LEU A 300 -3.09 14.71 -3.94
CA LEU A 300 -2.52 14.49 -2.62
C LEU A 300 -1.17 15.23 -2.44
N TRP A 301 -0.36 15.29 -3.49
CA TRP A 301 0.89 16.05 -3.50
C TRP A 301 0.65 17.56 -3.37
N SER A 302 -0.36 18.11 -4.07
CA SER A 302 -0.77 19.52 -3.89
C SER A 302 -1.19 19.76 -2.45
N LEU A 303 -2.05 18.89 -1.91
CA LEU A 303 -2.49 18.98 -0.53
C LEU A 303 -1.32 18.92 0.45
N SER A 304 -0.34 18.03 0.22
CA SER A 304 0.84 17.92 1.08
C SER A 304 1.65 19.22 1.14
N ARG A 305 1.76 19.94 0.02
CA ARG A 305 2.41 21.26 -0.02
C ARG A 305 1.60 22.31 0.73
N GLU A 306 0.29 22.35 0.53
CA GLU A 306 -0.62 23.27 1.23
C GLU A 306 -0.57 23.04 2.74
N VAL A 307 -0.66 21.78 3.19
CA VAL A 307 -0.54 21.39 4.59
C VAL A 307 0.83 21.76 5.15
N SER A 308 1.92 21.52 4.41
CA SER A 308 3.27 21.89 4.88
C SER A 308 3.41 23.40 5.10
N LEU A 309 2.90 24.22 4.18
CA LEU A 309 2.92 25.68 4.31
C LEU A 309 2.07 26.15 5.49
N ALA A 310 0.85 25.62 5.63
CA ALA A 310 -0.05 25.96 6.73
C ALA A 310 0.49 25.50 8.08
N VAL A 311 1.16 24.34 8.17
CA VAL A 311 1.80 23.88 9.41
C VAL A 311 2.99 24.75 9.76
N GLN A 312 3.78 25.18 8.78
CA GLN A 312 4.94 26.07 8.99
C GLN A 312 4.53 27.47 9.47
N SER A 313 3.32 27.95 9.14
CA SER A 313 2.82 29.23 9.64
C SER A 313 2.28 29.16 11.08
N LEU A 314 2.09 27.95 11.64
CA LEU A 314 1.63 27.80 13.02
C LEU A 314 2.71 28.19 14.04
N PRO A 315 2.33 28.65 15.25
CA PRO A 315 3.28 28.81 16.35
C PRO A 315 3.98 27.49 16.71
N GLU A 316 5.26 27.54 17.09
CA GLU A 316 6.07 26.33 17.41
C GLU A 316 5.41 25.43 18.46
N GLU A 317 4.79 26.01 19.50
CA GLU A 317 4.04 25.29 20.53
C GLU A 317 2.89 24.44 19.93
N VAL A 318 2.24 24.96 18.89
CA VAL A 318 1.13 24.30 18.21
C VAL A 318 1.67 23.24 17.25
N GLN A 319 2.78 23.52 16.56
CA GLN A 319 3.44 22.50 15.72
C GLN A 319 3.88 21.29 16.55
N ALA A 320 4.37 21.51 17.78
CA ALA A 320 4.75 20.43 18.69
C ALA A 320 3.56 19.49 19.01
N SER A 321 2.32 20.01 19.06
CA SER A 321 1.12 19.19 19.29
C SER A 321 0.78 18.22 18.16
N LEU A 322 1.39 18.40 16.97
CA LEU A 322 1.21 17.52 15.81
C LEU A 322 2.12 16.28 15.86
N GLY A 323 3.03 16.19 16.85
CA GLY A 323 3.99 15.10 16.96
C GLY A 323 5.04 15.12 15.83
N GLY A 324 5.42 16.31 15.35
CA GLY A 324 6.43 16.51 14.31
C GLY A 324 5.86 16.95 12.96
N LEU A 325 6.73 16.98 11.94
CA LEU A 325 6.35 17.37 10.58
C LEU A 325 5.35 16.39 9.97
N ILE A 326 4.42 16.89 9.16
CA ILE A 326 3.44 16.07 8.44
C ILE A 326 3.93 15.92 7.00
N GLY A 327 4.36 14.71 6.65
CA GLY A 327 4.88 14.38 5.33
C GLY A 327 3.81 13.86 4.38
N PHE A 328 4.25 13.53 3.17
CA PHE A 328 3.40 12.90 2.16
C PHE A 328 2.86 11.54 2.62
N ASP A 329 3.70 10.70 3.22
CA ASP A 329 3.32 9.36 3.67
C ASP A 329 2.28 9.39 4.80
N ASP A 330 2.34 10.39 5.69
CA ASP A 330 1.33 10.58 6.73
C ASP A 330 -0.04 10.89 6.11
N LEU A 331 -0.06 11.78 5.11
CA LEU A 331 -1.28 12.16 4.40
C LEU A 331 -1.79 11.02 3.52
N LEU A 332 -0.91 10.23 2.91
CA LEU A 332 -1.28 9.03 2.16
C LEU A 332 -1.90 7.97 3.07
N TRP A 333 -1.32 7.77 4.26
CA TRP A 333 -1.90 6.90 5.29
C TRP A 333 -3.27 7.39 5.74
N ALA A 334 -3.39 8.69 6.07
CA ALA A 334 -4.67 9.26 6.48
C ALA A 334 -5.70 9.16 5.36
N ARG A 335 -5.33 9.45 4.11
CA ARG A 335 -6.20 9.26 2.95
C ARG A 335 -6.63 7.79 2.81
N GLY A 336 -5.69 6.87 2.98
CA GLY A 336 -5.89 5.43 3.25
C GLY A 336 -7.06 5.13 4.17
N LEU A 337 -6.95 5.67 5.37
CA LEU A 337 -7.91 5.47 6.45
C LEU A 337 -9.29 6.03 6.09
N PHE A 338 -9.35 7.25 5.54
CA PHE A 338 -10.62 7.92 5.24
C PHE A 338 -11.31 7.32 4.02
N ASP A 339 -10.60 7.05 2.92
CA ASP A 339 -11.21 6.45 1.72
C ASP A 339 -11.77 5.04 1.98
N SER A 340 -11.21 4.31 2.95
CA SER A 340 -11.65 2.95 3.29
C SER A 340 -12.65 2.86 4.45
N ARG A 341 -12.69 3.85 5.35
CA ARG A 341 -13.48 3.77 6.60
C ARG A 341 -14.35 4.98 6.91
N ALA A 342 -14.21 6.09 6.19
CA ALA A 342 -15.05 7.25 6.44
C ALA A 342 -16.51 6.95 6.11
N VAL A 343 -17.40 7.44 6.96
CA VAL A 343 -18.84 7.37 6.78
C VAL A 343 -19.41 8.78 6.78
N SER A 344 -20.38 9.03 5.91
CA SER A 344 -21.19 10.24 6.00
C SER A 344 -22.29 10.02 7.03
N ALA A 345 -22.28 10.82 8.10
CA ALA A 345 -23.28 10.76 9.15
C ALA A 345 -24.04 12.08 9.21
N GLU A 346 -25.37 12.00 9.28
CA GLU A 346 -26.22 13.16 9.52
C GLU A 346 -26.24 13.48 11.01
N ILE A 347 -25.64 14.61 11.40
CA ILE A 347 -25.61 15.07 12.79
C ILE A 347 -26.86 15.93 13.03
N LYS A 348 -27.85 15.35 13.73
CA LYS A 348 -29.18 15.97 13.93
C LYS A 348 -29.19 17.13 14.91
N HIS A 349 -28.15 17.30 15.72
CA HIS A 349 -28.08 18.29 16.79
C HIS A 349 -26.81 19.13 16.74
N VAL A 350 -26.66 19.96 15.70
CA VAL A 350 -25.65 21.01 15.71
C VAL A 350 -26.16 22.18 16.57
N TRP A 351 -26.03 22.06 17.90
CA TRP A 351 -26.17 23.21 18.82
C TRP A 351 -24.92 24.11 18.82
N LEU A 352 -24.06 24.00 17.79
CA LEU A 352 -22.89 24.86 17.66
C LEU A 352 -23.30 26.24 17.15
N CYS A 353 -23.60 27.09 18.14
CA CYS A 353 -23.21 28.49 18.21
C CYS A 353 -22.98 29.19 16.86
N SER A 354 -23.99 29.95 16.45
CA SER A 354 -23.92 31.04 15.48
C SER A 354 -22.89 32.14 15.80
N THR A 355 -22.05 31.97 16.83
CA THR A 355 -20.99 32.89 17.25
C THR A 355 -19.60 32.56 16.71
N TRP A 356 -19.35 31.38 16.11
CA TRP A 356 -18.00 31.02 15.62
C TRP A 356 -17.67 31.52 14.20
N LEU A 357 -18.64 32.03 13.45
CA LEU A 357 -18.48 32.56 12.09
C LEU A 357 -18.32 34.09 12.03
N VAL A 358 -18.17 34.76 13.18
CA VAL A 358 -17.99 36.22 13.27
C VAL A 358 -16.76 36.52 14.12
N SER A 359 -15.56 36.41 13.54
CA SER A 359 -14.34 37.05 14.04
C SER A 359 -13.37 37.25 12.90
#